data_AF-A0A517P4J5-F1
#
_entry.id   AF-A0A517P4J5-F1
#
_cell.length_a   1.000
_cell.length_b   1.000
_cell.length_c   1.000
_cell.angle_alpha   90.00
_cell.angle_beta   90.00
_cell.angle_gamma   90.00
#
_symmetry.space_group_name_H-M   'P 1'
#
loop_
_entity.id
_entity.type
_entity.pdbx_description
1 polymer ?
#
loop_
_entity_poly.entity_id
_entity_poly.type
_entity_poly.pdbx_seq_one_letter_code
_entity_poly.pdbx_strand_id
1 'polypeptide(L)' 'MVKLRLRENENVQDAVRRFRKLVEHAGIKREMRRREFYEKPSEENRRQKRRNERRSRMNSASR' A
#
# COMPACT_ATOMS: atom_id res chain seq x y z
N MET A 1 -5.26 -3.10 9.41
CA MET A 1 -4.51 -2.99 10.68
C MET A 1 -3.22 -3.79 10.54
N VAL A 2 -2.05 -3.15 10.64
CA VAL A 2 -0.75 -3.83 10.51
C VAL A 2 -0.34 -4.37 11.86
N LYS A 3 -0.07 -5.68 11.96
CA LYS A 3 0.45 -6.35 13.16
C LYS A 3 1.80 -6.98 12.82
N LEU A 4 2.83 -6.70 13.62
CA LEU A 4 4.13 -7.35 13.53
C LEU A 4 4.33 -8.17 14.80
N ARG A 5 4.62 -9.47 14.67
CA ARG A 5 5.10 -10.29 15.79
C ARG A 5 6.63 -10.25 15.77
N LEU A 6 7.23 -9.90 16.90
CA LEU A 6 8.69 -9.97 17.07
C LEU A 6 9.12 -11.43 17.13
N ARG A 7 10.27 -11.74 16.51
CA ARG A 7 10.92 -13.05 16.63
C ARG A 7 11.97 -12.97 17.75
N GLU A 8 12.23 -14.11 18.38
CA GLU A 8 13.05 -14.19 19.61
C GLU A 8 14.51 -13.75 19.43
N ASN A 9 15.04 -13.75 18.19
CA ASN A 9 16.43 -13.39 17.88
C ASN A 9 16.56 -12.12 17.01
N GLU A 10 15.57 -11.22 17.00
CA GLU A 10 15.65 -10.01 16.18
C GLU A 10 16.15 -8.79 16.96
N ASN A 11 17.10 -8.08 16.35
CA ASN A 11 17.48 -6.76 16.80
C ASN A 11 16.28 -5.79 16.62
N VAL A 12 16.08 -4.90 17.59
CA VAL A 12 15.02 -3.88 17.58
C VAL A 12 15.02 -3.08 16.27
N GLN A 13 16.18 -2.76 15.72
CA GLN A 13 16.31 -2.02 14.46
C GLN A 13 15.72 -2.80 13.25
N ASP A 14 15.93 -4.11 13.19
CA ASP A 14 15.39 -4.96 12.12
C ASP A 14 13.88 -5.14 12.23
N ALA A 15 13.35 -5.19 13.47
CA ALA A 15 11.91 -5.17 13.70
C ALA A 15 11.27 -3.87 13.18
N VAL A 16 11.89 -2.70 13.45
CA VAL A 16 11.42 -1.40 12.95
C VAL A 16 11.47 -1.33 11.42
N ARG A 17 12.54 -1.86 10.79
CA ARG A 17 12.65 -1.88 9.33
C ARG A 17 11.57 -2.73 8.67
N ARG A 18 11.26 -3.91 9.22
CA ARG A 18 10.15 -4.75 8.74
C ARG A 18 8.80 -4.10 8.99
N PHE A 19 8.60 -3.47 10.13
CA PHE A 19 7.37 -2.72 10.40
C PHE A 19 7.16 -1.60 9.36
N ARG A 20 8.20 -0.81 9.06
CA ARG A 20 8.14 0.21 8.00
C ARG A 20 7.76 -0.39 6.66
N LYS A 21 8.40 -1.50 6.25
CA LYS A 21 8.04 -2.21 5.01
C LYS A 21 6.60 -2.70 5.00
N LEU A 22 6.10 -3.25 6.12
CA LEU A 22 4.72 -3.70 6.23
C LEU A 22 3.73 -2.54 6.13
N VAL A 23 4.01 -1.40 6.76
CA VAL A 23 3.17 -0.19 6.68
C VAL A 23 3.14 0.38 5.26
N GLU A 24 4.29 0.37 4.58
CA GLU A 24 4.40 0.80 3.19
C GLU A 24 3.65 -0.15 2.25
N HIS A 25 3.81 -1.46 2.43
CA HIS A 25 3.12 -2.47 1.64
C HIS A 25 1.60 -2.44 1.85
N ALA A 26 1.15 -2.24 3.09
CA ALA A 26 -0.25 -2.05 3.42
C ALA A 26 -0.84 -0.77 2.80
N GLY A 27 0.00 0.15 2.32
CA GLY A 27 -0.45 1.36 1.63
C GLY A 27 -1.12 2.38 2.54
N ILE A 28 -0.97 2.27 3.86
CA ILE A 28 -1.66 3.11 4.86
C ILE A 28 -1.41 4.61 4.59
N LYS A 29 -0.16 4.99 4.30
CA LYS A 29 0.19 6.40 3.97
C LYS A 29 -0.52 6.92 2.71
N ARG A 30 -0.79 6.03 1.75
CA ARG A 30 -1.52 6.38 0.51
C ARG A 30 -3.02 6.50 0.79
N GLU A 31 -3.54 5.64 1.65
CA GLU A 31 -4.93 5.67 2.06
C GLU A 31 -5.26 6.89 2.91
N MET A 32 -4.38 7.28 3.84
CA MET A 32 -4.52 8.53 4.61
C MET A 32 -4.66 9.74 3.69
N ARG A 33 -3.71 9.93 2.75
CA ARG A 33 -3.76 11.03 1.77
C ARG A 33 -5.00 11.01 0.88
N ARG A 34 -5.56 9.83 0.60
CA ARG A 34 -6.80 9.73 -0.18
C ARG A 34 -8.02 10.16 0.64
N ARG A 35 -8.03 9.88 1.94
CA ARG A 35 -9.15 10.17 2.85
C ARG A 35 -9.11 11.59 3.44
N GLU A 36 -8.02 12.33 3.25
CA GLU A 36 -7.89 13.74 3.67
C GLU A 36 -8.96 14.65 3.07
N PHE A 37 -9.44 14.34 1.86
CA PHE A 37 -10.46 15.12 1.17
C PHE A 37 -11.57 14.21 0.66
N TYR A 38 -12.80 14.73 0.62
CA TYR A 38 -13.90 14.02 -0.01
C TYR A 38 -13.64 13.89 -1.51
N GLU A 39 -13.61 12.65 -2.00
CA GLU A 39 -13.58 12.34 -3.42
C GLU A 39 -14.97 11.89 -3.86
N LYS A 40 -15.52 12.50 -4.91
CA LYS A 40 -16.80 12.08 -5.48
C LYS A 40 -16.70 10.61 -5.94
N PRO A 41 -17.73 9.77 -5.73
CA PRO A 41 -17.70 8.35 -6.12
C PRO A 41 -17.32 8.11 -7.60
N SER A 42 -17.70 9.01 -8.49
CA SER A 42 -17.34 8.96 -9.91
C SER A 42 -15.82 9.07 -10.14
N GLU A 43 -15.14 9.96 -9.41
CA GLU A 43 -13.70 10.15 -9.55
C GLU A 43 -12.92 9.00 -8.91
N GLU A 44 -13.43 8.45 -7.80
CA GLU A 44 -12.89 7.23 -7.20
C GLU A 44 -12.92 6.04 -8.19
N ASN A 45 -14.07 5.81 -8.83
CA ASN A 45 -14.25 4.77 -9.84
C ASN A 45 -13.30 4.97 -11.04
N ARG A 46 -13.20 6.21 -11.54
CA ARG A 46 -12.29 6.56 -12.64
C ARG A 46 -10.82 6.32 -12.27
N ARG A 47 -10.42 6.69 -11.06
CA ARG A 47 -9.07 6.47 -10.52
C ARG A 47 -8.75 4.98 -10.39
N GLN A 48 -9.70 4.19 -9.89
CA GLN A 48 -9.53 2.74 -9.73
C GLN A 48 -9.39 2.04 -11.09
N LYS A 49 -10.20 2.41 -12.09
CA LYS A 49 -10.09 1.90 -13.46
C LYS A 49 -8.70 2.18 -14.06
N ARG A 50 -8.23 3.43 -13.98
CA ARG A 50 -6.89 3.81 -14.45
C ARG A 50 -5.77 3.05 -13.72
N ARG A 51 -5.92 2.80 -12.42
CA ARG A 51 -4.94 2.02 -11.64
C ARG A 51 -4.89 0.57 -12.11
N ASN A 52 -6.04 -0.04 -12.37
CA ASN A 52 -6.12 -1.41 -12.86
C ASN A 52 -5.54 -1.54 -14.26
N GLU A 53 -5.89 -0.64 -15.18
CA GLU A 53 -5.33 -0.61 -16.54
C GLU A 53 -3.80 -0.50 -16.52
N ARG A 54 -3.25 0.41 -15.71
CA ARG A 54 -1.79 0.53 -15.54
C ARG A 54 -1.18 -0.77 -15.02
N ARG A 55 -1.81 -1.41 -14.03
CA ARG A 55 -1.31 -2.67 -13.47
C ARG A 55 -1.34 -3.80 -14.49
N SER A 56 -2.43 -3.92 -15.25
CA SER A 56 -2.55 -4.91 -16.32
C SER A 56 -1.48 -4.72 -17.39
N ARG A 57 -1.23 -3.47 -17.82
CA ARG A 57 -0.16 -3.14 -18.79
C ARG A 57 1.23 -3.52 -18.30
N MET A 58 1.54 -3.28 -17.02
CA MET A 58 2.83 -3.68 -16.44
C MET A 58 2.97 -5.21 -16.40
N ASN A 59 1.91 -5.92 -16.02
CA ASN A 59 1.93 -7.38 -15.97
C ASN A 59 2.04 -8.03 -17.36
N SER A 60 1.40 -7.45 -18.38
CA SER A 60 1.48 -7.95 -19.76
C SER A 60 2.83 -7.68 -20.41
N ALA A 61 3.54 -6.61 -20.00
CA ALA A 61 4.89 -6.29 -20.50
C ALA A 61 6.00 -7.14 -19.84
N SER A 62 5.68 -7.84 -18.75
CA SER A 62 6.59 -8.76 -18.06
C SER A 62 6.37 -10.24 -18.43
N ARG A 63 5.42 -10.53 -19.32
CA ARG A 63 5.23 -11.83 -19.98
C ARG A 63 5.90 -11.80 -21.34
#